data_AF-A0A329HC97-F1
#
_entry.id   AF-A0A329HC97-F1
#
_cell.length_a   1.000
_cell.length_b   1.000
_cell.length_c   1.000
_cell.angle_alpha   90.00
_cell.angle_beta   90.00
_cell.angle_gamma   90.00
#
_symmetry.space_group_name_H-M   'P 1'
#
loop_
_entity.id
_entity.type
_entity.pdbx_description
1 polymer ?
#
loop_
_entity_poly.entity_id
_entity_poly.type
_entity_poly.pdbx_seq_one_letter_code
_entity_poly.pdbx_strand_id
1 'polypeptide(L)'
;MNARGSATSPGERAIVTPQQIEDMVTVIQENDREFKRPRLFLFNLALTVIMLVTLLAGWASGAIVFMLGTAIDLAVNYSATEQYDRITANGGDAVSVASIILAAGCFLGVFNGSGMAATVANSIAGLIPESMDSHTALAFALLSAIACYALPVDAYYFGILPVVAPIAYQFGIIPTEIGVASFMSQALRYASLTVAWLFLLMNRTEMTFGEYQKEFFKWWALMFSLFIGTAIVTGELPIG
;
A
#
# COMPACT_ATOMS: atom_id res chain seq x y z
N MET A 1 -54.24 -30.79 -0.89
CA MET A 1 -54.31 -29.37 -0.52
C MET A 1 -53.00 -29.02 0.20
N ASN A 2 -52.17 -28.20 -0.46
CA ASN A 2 -50.97 -27.46 -0.01
C ASN A 2 -49.89 -28.19 0.83
N ALA A 3 -48.66 -28.44 0.36
CA ALA A 3 -47.60 -27.55 -0.18
C ALA A 3 -46.65 -26.98 0.90
N ARG A 4 -45.34 -27.01 0.55
CA ARG A 4 -44.16 -26.36 1.17
C ARG A 4 -43.55 -27.14 2.35
N GLY A 5 -42.29 -27.54 2.38
CA GLY A 5 -41.10 -27.13 1.62
C GLY A 5 -40.00 -26.76 2.60
N SER A 6 -38.88 -27.47 2.59
CA SER A 6 -37.58 -26.92 2.99
C SER A 6 -36.48 -27.75 2.34
N ALA A 7 -36.12 -27.34 1.13
CA ALA A 7 -34.86 -27.69 0.52
C ALA A 7 -33.73 -27.26 1.47
N THR A 8 -32.92 -28.22 1.91
CA THR A 8 -31.69 -27.95 2.64
C THR A 8 -30.72 -27.27 1.68
N SER A 9 -30.49 -25.98 1.93
CA SER A 9 -29.48 -25.16 1.26
C SER A 9 -28.08 -25.80 1.41
N PRO A 10 -27.23 -25.83 0.38
CA PRO A 10 -25.88 -26.40 0.43
C PRO A 10 -24.87 -25.51 1.20
N GLY A 11 -25.29 -24.86 2.29
CA GLY A 11 -24.48 -23.94 3.09
C GLY A 11 -24.33 -24.28 4.58
N GLU A 12 -24.91 -25.39 5.05
CA GLU A 12 -24.98 -25.71 6.49
C GLU A 12 -24.16 -26.96 6.84
N ARG A 13 -22.86 -26.93 6.55
CA ARG A 13 -21.89 -27.81 7.21
C ARG A 13 -21.06 -26.94 8.13
N ALA A 14 -20.96 -27.28 9.42
CA ALA A 14 -20.00 -26.66 10.32
C ALA A 14 -18.60 -26.81 9.71
N ILE A 15 -18.05 -25.71 9.18
CA ILE A 15 -16.87 -25.72 8.30
C ILE A 15 -15.57 -25.98 9.09
N VAL A 16 -15.63 -25.93 10.43
CA VAL A 16 -14.46 -26.14 11.29
C VAL A 16 -14.87 -26.98 12.50
N THR A 17 -14.31 -28.18 12.60
CA THR A 17 -14.48 -29.05 13.77
C THR A 17 -13.66 -28.52 14.97
N PRO A 18 -14.05 -28.81 16.22
CA PRO A 18 -13.27 -28.42 17.40
C PRO A 18 -11.81 -28.87 17.34
N GLN A 19 -11.56 -30.03 16.73
CA GLN A 19 -10.22 -30.57 16.49
C GLN A 19 -9.40 -29.69 15.52
N GLN A 20 -10.02 -29.22 14.44
CA GLN A 20 -9.38 -28.30 13.50
C GLN A 20 -9.12 -26.91 14.12
N ILE A 21 -9.95 -26.47 15.07
CA ILE A 21 -9.69 -25.25 15.84
C ILE A 21 -8.45 -25.47 16.72
N GLU A 22 -8.34 -26.61 17.38
CA GLU A 22 -7.19 -26.96 18.22
C GLU A 22 -5.90 -27.08 17.40
N ASP A 23 -5.96 -27.70 16.22
CA ASP A 23 -4.84 -27.76 15.29
C ASP A 23 -4.43 -26.37 14.79
N MET A 24 -5.39 -25.51 14.43
CA MET A 24 -5.12 -24.12 14.04
C MET A 24 -4.50 -23.32 15.18
N VAL A 25 -4.99 -23.48 16.41
CA VAL A 25 -4.45 -22.81 17.61
C VAL A 25 -3.05 -23.34 17.91
N THR A 26 -2.79 -24.63 17.75
CA THR A 26 -1.48 -25.24 17.98
C THR A 26 -0.47 -24.74 16.94
N VAL A 27 -0.82 -24.75 15.65
CA VAL A 27 -0.01 -24.15 14.59
C VAL A 27 0.28 -22.69 14.88
N ILE A 28 -0.73 -21.90 15.29
CA ILE A 28 -0.50 -20.50 15.66
C ILE A 28 0.47 -20.44 16.85
N GLN A 29 0.23 -21.17 17.94
CA GLN A 29 1.04 -21.12 19.16
C GLN A 29 2.49 -21.54 18.97
N GLU A 30 2.73 -22.56 18.14
CA GLU A 30 4.05 -23.12 17.86
C GLU A 30 4.80 -22.34 16.78
N ASN A 31 4.10 -21.70 15.83
CA ASN A 31 4.72 -20.85 14.83
C ASN A 31 5.35 -19.61 15.51
N ASP A 32 6.66 -19.46 15.32
CA ASP A 32 7.50 -18.39 15.88
C ASP A 32 7.35 -18.15 17.38
N ARG A 33 7.23 -19.22 18.17
CA ARG A 33 7.06 -19.14 19.64
C ARG A 33 8.16 -18.33 20.34
N GLU A 34 9.37 -18.32 19.77
CA GLU A 34 10.52 -17.54 20.26
C GLU A 34 10.32 -16.01 20.10
N PHE A 35 9.54 -15.56 19.10
CA PHE A 35 9.35 -14.13 18.82
C PHE A 35 8.18 -13.55 19.61
N LYS A 36 7.29 -14.40 20.14
CA LYS A 36 6.10 -13.97 20.89
C LYS A 36 6.37 -13.39 22.28
N ARG A 37 7.60 -13.55 22.79
CA ARG A 37 8.14 -13.07 24.09
C ARG A 37 7.06 -12.54 25.06
N PRO A 38 6.26 -13.43 25.68
CA PRO A 38 5.01 -13.07 26.36
C PRO A 38 5.19 -12.17 27.60
N ARG A 39 6.43 -12.04 28.11
CA ARG A 39 6.75 -11.19 29.27
C ARG A 39 6.85 -9.70 28.95
N LEU A 40 7.11 -9.32 27.69
CA LEU A 40 7.29 -7.92 27.25
C LEU A 40 6.06 -7.37 26.51
N PHE A 41 4.95 -8.11 26.48
CA PHE A 41 3.75 -7.73 25.74
C PHE A 41 3.23 -6.32 26.09
N LEU A 42 3.14 -5.99 27.39
CA LEU A 42 2.67 -4.67 27.84
C LEU A 42 3.59 -3.53 27.41
N PHE A 43 4.90 -3.76 27.41
CA PHE A 43 5.88 -2.78 26.93
C PHE A 43 5.75 -2.57 25.41
N ASN A 44 5.70 -3.65 24.63
CA ASN A 44 5.56 -3.59 23.17
C ASN A 44 4.21 -2.97 22.77
N LEU A 45 3.15 -3.26 23.51
CA LEU A 45 1.84 -2.65 23.31
C LEU A 45 1.91 -1.13 23.57
N ALA A 46 2.50 -0.72 24.69
CA ALA A 46 2.66 0.70 25.01
C ALA A 46 3.52 1.43 23.97
N LEU A 47 4.65 0.85 23.57
CA LEU A 47 5.52 1.41 22.52
C LEU A 47 4.77 1.55 21.20
N THR A 48 4.00 0.53 20.80
CA THR A 48 3.18 0.55 19.59
C THR A 48 2.11 1.63 19.65
N VAL A 49 1.41 1.76 20.77
CA VAL A 49 0.38 2.81 20.98
C VAL A 49 1.02 4.19 20.90
N ILE A 50 2.18 4.41 21.54
CA ILE A 50 2.90 5.69 21.48
C ILE A 50 3.30 6.02 20.04
N MET A 51 3.84 5.06 19.29
CA MET A 51 4.17 5.26 17.88
C MET A 51 2.93 5.63 17.06
N LEU A 52 1.83 4.88 17.21
CA LEU A 52 0.57 5.16 16.51
C LEU A 52 0.02 6.54 16.83
N VAL A 53 -0.02 6.93 18.12
CA VAL A 53 -0.48 8.26 18.53
C VAL A 53 0.40 9.36 17.93
N THR A 54 1.72 9.18 17.94
CA THR A 54 2.67 10.15 17.38
C THR A 54 2.48 10.31 15.86
N LEU A 55 2.26 9.20 15.15
CA LEU A 55 2.00 9.19 13.71
C LEU A 55 0.67 9.87 13.37
N LEU A 56 -0.40 9.52 14.09
CA LEU A 56 -1.73 10.08 13.85
C LEU A 56 -1.82 11.57 14.21
N ALA A 57 -1.07 12.01 15.24
CA ALA A 57 -0.98 13.41 15.61
C ALA A 57 -0.08 14.24 14.68
N GLY A 58 0.70 13.59 13.80
CA GLY A 58 1.58 14.26 12.83
C GLY A 58 2.77 15.02 13.44
N TRP A 59 3.18 14.70 14.68
CA TRP A 59 4.22 15.43 15.39
C TRP A 59 5.64 15.21 14.84
N ALA A 60 5.87 14.09 14.16
CA ALA A 60 7.16 13.76 13.55
C ALA A 60 6.97 12.99 12.25
N SER A 61 7.98 13.03 11.37
CA SER A 61 7.99 12.22 10.15
C SER A 61 7.93 10.73 10.51
N GLY A 62 7.11 9.97 9.80
CA GLY A 62 6.95 8.54 10.05
C GLY A 62 8.27 7.76 9.99
N ALA A 63 9.18 8.17 9.10
CA ALA A 63 10.52 7.57 9.03
C ALA A 63 11.29 7.68 10.36
N ILE A 64 11.19 8.82 11.06
CA ILE A 64 11.86 9.05 12.34
C ILE A 64 11.18 8.24 13.44
N VAL A 65 9.85 8.23 13.48
CA VAL A 65 9.08 7.49 14.48
C VAL A 65 9.36 6.00 14.38
N PHE A 66 9.34 5.43 13.17
CA PHE A 66 9.64 4.01 12.95
C PHE A 66 11.11 3.68 13.21
N MET A 67 12.06 4.56 12.85
CA MET A 67 13.48 4.34 13.13
C MET A 67 13.76 4.27 14.63
N LEU A 68 13.29 5.26 15.39
CA LEU A 68 13.47 5.31 16.84
C LEU A 68 12.68 4.20 17.54
N GLY A 69 11.44 3.97 17.11
CA GLY A 69 10.59 2.89 17.64
C GLY A 69 11.22 1.52 17.45
N THR A 70 11.74 1.23 16.25
CA THR A 70 12.45 -0.02 15.95
C THR A 70 13.74 -0.14 16.75
N ALA A 71 14.51 0.96 16.91
CA ALA A 71 15.72 0.95 17.71
C ALA A 71 15.42 0.64 19.20
N ILE A 72 14.38 1.25 19.77
CA ILE A 72 13.94 0.99 21.14
C ILE A 72 13.40 -0.44 21.28
N ASP A 73 12.58 -0.89 20.32
CA ASP A 73 12.02 -2.23 20.30
C ASP A 73 13.13 -3.29 20.28
N LEU A 74 14.12 -3.13 19.40
CA LEU A 74 15.27 -4.04 19.33
C LEU A 74 16.13 -4.01 20.59
N ALA A 75 16.39 -2.82 21.13
CA ALA A 75 17.22 -2.66 22.33
C ALA A 75 16.60 -3.31 23.57
N VAL A 76 15.26 -3.28 23.69
CA VAL A 76 14.55 -3.82 24.86
C VAL A 76 14.18 -5.29 24.68
N ASN A 77 13.83 -5.73 23.47
CA ASN A 77 13.36 -7.10 23.23
C ASN A 77 14.47 -8.10 22.95
N TYR A 78 15.64 -7.67 22.46
CA TYR A 78 16.71 -8.55 21.98
C TYR A 78 18.08 -8.22 22.57
N SER A 79 18.84 -9.27 22.88
CA SER A 79 20.26 -9.12 23.22
C SER A 79 21.08 -8.66 22.01
N ALA A 80 22.28 -8.12 22.23
CA ALA A 80 23.11 -7.57 21.15
C ALA A 80 23.41 -8.59 20.02
N THR A 81 23.54 -9.88 20.33
CA THR A 81 23.72 -10.94 19.33
C THR A 81 22.43 -11.22 18.56
N GLU A 82 21.30 -11.26 19.25
CA GLU A 82 19.99 -11.48 18.62
C GLU A 82 19.55 -10.28 17.76
N GLN A 83 19.95 -9.05 18.10
CA GLN A 83 19.65 -7.86 17.30
C GLN A 83 20.21 -7.97 15.88
N TYR A 84 21.43 -8.49 15.74
CA TYR A 84 22.04 -8.71 14.42
C TYR A 84 21.24 -9.70 13.59
N ASP A 85 20.82 -10.81 14.19
CA ASP A 85 20.01 -11.83 13.52
C ASP A 85 18.65 -11.27 13.08
N ARG A 86 18.02 -10.41 13.89
CA ARG A 86 16.74 -9.76 13.55
C ARG A 86 16.88 -8.76 12.42
N ILE A 87 17.93 -7.94 12.45
CA ILE A 87 18.20 -6.97 11.39
C ILE A 87 18.49 -7.73 10.09
N THR A 88 19.29 -8.80 10.15
CA THR A 88 19.64 -9.60 8.97
C THR A 88 18.42 -10.32 8.39
N ALA A 89 17.55 -10.86 9.25
CA ALA A 89 16.31 -11.52 8.83
C ALA A 89 15.35 -10.59 8.07
N ASN A 90 15.29 -9.31 8.43
CA ASN A 90 14.47 -8.29 7.76
C ASN A 90 15.25 -7.45 6.75
N GLY A 91 16.56 -7.66 6.66
CA GLY A 91 17.48 -6.83 5.89
C GLY A 91 17.29 -6.97 4.39
N GLY A 92 16.86 -8.14 3.90
CA GLY A 92 16.61 -8.37 2.48
C GLY A 92 15.59 -7.38 1.90
N ASP A 93 14.44 -7.24 2.59
CA ASP A 93 13.39 -6.32 2.17
C ASP A 93 13.83 -4.85 2.35
N ALA A 94 14.49 -4.54 3.48
CA ALA A 94 14.97 -3.19 3.77
C ALA A 94 16.03 -2.69 2.76
N VAL A 95 16.98 -3.55 2.38
CA VAL A 95 18.04 -3.22 1.40
C VAL A 95 17.46 -2.99 0.02
N SER A 96 16.45 -3.78 -0.38
CA SER A 96 15.76 -3.59 -1.66
C SER A 96 15.12 -2.20 -1.73
N VAL A 97 14.33 -1.84 -0.72
CA VAL A 97 13.67 -0.52 -0.66
C VAL A 97 14.68 0.62 -0.57
N ALA A 98 15.71 0.49 0.27
CA ALA A 98 16.77 1.49 0.40
C ALA A 98 17.52 1.72 -0.93
N SER A 99 17.78 0.66 -1.70
CA SER A 99 18.43 0.74 -3.00
C SER A 99 17.58 1.50 -4.01
N ILE A 100 16.26 1.26 -4.03
CA ILE A 100 15.31 2.00 -4.88
C ILE A 100 15.29 3.48 -4.51
N ILE A 101 15.17 3.81 -3.21
CA ILE A 101 15.16 5.19 -2.73
C ILE A 101 16.46 5.91 -3.11
N LEU A 102 17.61 5.25 -2.96
CA LEU A 102 18.91 5.81 -3.32
C LEU A 102 19.02 6.05 -4.83
N ALA A 103 18.66 5.06 -5.65
CA ALA A 103 18.68 5.17 -7.10
C ALA A 103 17.76 6.29 -7.59
N ALA A 104 16.54 6.37 -7.03
CA ALA A 104 15.58 7.41 -7.33
C ALA A 104 16.08 8.79 -6.89
N GLY A 105 16.73 8.90 -5.73
CA GLY A 105 17.34 10.14 -5.25
C GLY A 105 18.46 10.63 -6.16
N CYS A 106 19.38 9.74 -6.56
CA CYS A 106 20.43 10.04 -7.53
C CYS A 106 19.85 10.46 -8.88
N PHE A 107 18.87 9.70 -9.40
CA PHE A 107 18.19 10.02 -10.65
C PHE A 107 17.49 11.38 -10.57
N LEU A 108 16.72 11.64 -9.51
CA LEU A 108 16.02 12.91 -9.30
C LEU A 108 16.98 14.09 -9.16
N GLY A 109 18.11 13.88 -8.48
CA GLY A 109 19.18 14.88 -8.37
C GLY A 109 19.73 15.29 -9.73
N VAL A 110 20.02 14.32 -10.60
CA VAL A 110 20.46 14.59 -11.99
C VAL A 110 19.32 15.16 -12.83
N PHE A 111 18.11 14.60 -12.73
CA PHE A 111 16.94 14.97 -13.52
C PHE A 111 16.48 16.41 -13.27
N ASN A 112 16.46 16.82 -12.00
CA ASN A 112 16.15 18.20 -11.62
C ASN A 112 17.36 19.12 -11.82
N GLY A 113 18.57 18.68 -11.44
CA GLY A 113 19.79 19.48 -11.52
C GLY A 113 20.25 19.78 -12.95
N SER A 114 19.91 18.93 -13.92
CA SER A 114 20.20 19.13 -15.35
C SER A 114 19.17 19.99 -16.08
N GLY A 115 18.04 20.35 -15.45
CA GLY A 115 16.93 21.03 -16.11
C GLY A 115 16.08 20.14 -17.03
N MET A 116 16.34 18.82 -17.06
CA MET A 116 15.55 17.86 -17.84
C MET A 116 14.08 17.85 -17.40
N ALA A 117 13.82 17.94 -16.08
CA ALA A 117 12.46 18.02 -15.54
C ALA A 117 11.64 19.19 -16.13
N ALA A 118 12.22 20.39 -16.15
CA ALA A 118 11.57 21.58 -16.70
C ALA A 118 11.39 21.47 -18.21
N THR A 119 12.35 20.87 -18.92
CA THR A 119 12.27 20.68 -20.37
C THR A 119 11.16 19.70 -20.76
N VAL A 120 11.05 18.57 -20.04
CA VAL A 120 9.99 17.57 -20.25
C VAL A 120 8.62 18.18 -19.93
N ALA A 121 8.50 18.89 -18.82
CA ALA A 121 7.27 19.55 -18.43
C ALA A 121 6.81 20.58 -19.49
N ASN A 122 7.71 21.45 -19.96
CA ASN A 122 7.40 22.41 -21.02
C ASN A 122 7.04 21.75 -22.36
N SER A 123 7.70 20.63 -22.70
CA SER A 123 7.41 19.88 -23.92
C SER A 123 6.02 19.24 -23.88
N ILE A 124 5.61 18.73 -22.72
CA ILE A 124 4.28 18.15 -22.52
C ILE A 124 3.23 19.25 -22.39
N ALA A 125 3.54 20.38 -21.75
CA ALA A 125 2.65 21.54 -21.68
C ALA A 125 2.32 22.11 -23.06
N GLY A 126 3.26 22.08 -24.01
CA GLY A 126 2.99 22.45 -25.40
C GLY A 126 2.07 21.48 -26.15
N LEU A 127 1.83 20.28 -25.64
CA LEU A 127 0.96 19.26 -26.24
C LEU A 127 -0.44 19.21 -25.63
N ILE A 128 -0.64 19.80 -24.45
CA ILE A 128 -1.91 19.74 -23.71
C ILE A 128 -2.75 20.99 -24.03
N PRO A 129 -4.00 20.85 -24.50
CA PRO A 129 -4.90 21.97 -24.70
C PRO A 129 -5.23 22.67 -23.37
N GLU A 130 -5.32 24.01 -23.36
CA GLU A 130 -5.68 24.84 -22.18
C GLU A 130 -6.98 24.40 -21.48
N SER A 131 -7.85 23.64 -22.15
CA SER A 131 -9.09 23.09 -21.58
C SER A 131 -8.89 21.88 -20.65
N MET A 132 -7.67 21.36 -20.47
CA MET A 132 -7.40 20.19 -19.60
C MET A 132 -6.90 20.55 -18.19
N ASP A 133 -6.67 21.82 -17.85
CA ASP A 133 -6.20 22.25 -16.52
C ASP A 133 -7.09 21.76 -15.36
N SER A 134 -8.40 21.60 -15.60
CA SER A 134 -9.37 21.14 -14.61
C SER A 134 -9.43 19.61 -14.44
N HIS A 135 -8.77 18.84 -15.32
CA HIS A 135 -8.82 17.37 -15.33
C HIS A 135 -7.44 16.70 -15.22
N THR A 136 -6.38 17.48 -15.07
CA THR A 136 -4.98 17.03 -14.98
C THR A 136 -4.76 16.12 -13.77
N ALA A 137 -5.40 16.41 -12.63
CA ALA A 137 -5.37 15.54 -11.44
C ALA A 137 -6.02 14.16 -11.68
N LEU A 138 -7.11 14.12 -12.45
CA LEU A 138 -7.79 12.87 -12.81
C LEU A 138 -6.95 12.02 -13.78
N ALA A 139 -6.35 12.67 -14.79
CA ALA A 139 -5.44 12.02 -15.72
C ALA A 139 -4.20 11.46 -14.99
N PHE A 140 -3.66 12.23 -14.03
CA PHE A 140 -2.57 11.79 -13.17
C PHE A 140 -2.98 10.60 -12.29
N ALA A 141 -4.20 10.61 -11.72
CA ALA A 141 -4.73 9.49 -10.94
C ALA A 141 -4.85 8.20 -11.78
N LEU A 142 -5.28 8.30 -13.04
CA LEU A 142 -5.35 7.16 -13.97
C LEU A 142 -3.97 6.63 -14.35
N LEU A 143 -3.03 7.51 -14.70
CA LEU A 143 -1.65 7.13 -15.00
C LEU A 143 -1.00 6.44 -13.80
N SER A 144 -1.24 7.00 -12.61
CA SER A 144 -0.78 6.44 -11.34
C SER A 144 -1.41 5.09 -11.03
N ALA A 145 -2.68 4.88 -11.39
CA ALA A 145 -3.35 3.59 -11.23
C ALA A 145 -2.69 2.51 -12.08
N ILE A 146 -2.39 2.81 -13.35
CA ILE A 146 -1.69 1.90 -14.26
C ILE A 146 -0.28 1.59 -13.73
N ALA A 147 0.45 2.62 -13.29
CA ALA A 147 1.78 2.45 -12.71
C ALA A 147 1.75 1.57 -11.43
N CYS A 148 0.81 1.81 -10.53
CA CYS A 148 0.61 1.01 -9.31
C CYS A 148 0.13 -0.43 -9.59
N TYR A 149 -0.52 -0.67 -10.73
CA TYR A 149 -0.87 -2.01 -11.16
C TYR A 149 0.35 -2.80 -11.65
N ALA A 150 1.25 -2.14 -12.37
CA ALA A 150 2.46 -2.76 -12.91
C ALA A 150 3.58 -2.94 -11.87
N LEU A 151 3.61 -2.09 -10.84
CA LEU A 151 4.76 -1.99 -9.93
C LEU A 151 4.38 -2.22 -8.47
N PRO A 152 5.32 -2.73 -7.65
CA PRO A 152 5.19 -2.70 -6.20
C PRO A 152 4.99 -1.26 -5.69
N VAL A 153 4.20 -1.11 -4.60
CA VAL A 153 3.86 0.21 -4.04
C VAL A 153 5.12 0.99 -3.64
N ASP A 154 6.11 0.32 -3.07
CA ASP A 154 7.37 0.94 -2.66
C ASP A 154 8.13 1.49 -3.87
N ALA A 155 8.14 0.76 -4.99
CA ALA A 155 8.77 1.20 -6.22
C ALA A 155 8.04 2.40 -6.85
N TYR A 156 6.72 2.45 -6.76
CA TYR A 156 5.95 3.60 -7.24
C TYR A 156 6.20 4.85 -6.38
N TYR A 157 6.03 4.78 -5.06
CA TYR A 157 6.12 5.95 -4.17
C TYR A 157 7.55 6.46 -4.00
N PHE A 158 8.55 5.58 -3.98
CA PHE A 158 9.94 5.98 -3.79
C PHE A 158 10.72 6.12 -5.09
N GLY A 159 10.31 5.42 -6.16
CA GLY A 159 10.98 5.46 -7.46
C GLY A 159 10.37 6.44 -8.44
N ILE A 160 9.07 6.29 -8.71
CA ILE A 160 8.40 6.98 -9.83
C ILE A 160 7.79 8.30 -9.40
N LEU A 161 7.03 8.31 -8.30
CA LEU A 161 6.32 9.49 -7.84
C LEU A 161 7.25 10.71 -7.67
N PRO A 162 8.49 10.59 -7.15
CA PRO A 162 9.40 11.72 -7.03
C PRO A 162 9.87 12.29 -8.38
N VAL A 163 9.82 11.51 -9.46
CA VAL A 163 10.17 11.92 -10.82
C VAL A 163 8.99 12.63 -11.50
N VAL A 164 7.78 12.12 -11.31
CA VAL A 164 6.58 12.66 -11.99
C VAL A 164 5.99 13.85 -11.24
N ALA A 165 6.11 13.92 -9.90
CA ALA A 165 5.55 15.01 -9.11
C ALA A 165 6.10 16.41 -9.48
N PRO A 166 7.42 16.62 -9.70
CA PRO A 166 7.94 17.91 -10.16
C PRO A 166 7.40 18.37 -11.50
N ILE A 167 7.12 17.42 -12.40
CA ILE A 167 6.51 17.68 -13.70
C ILE A 167 5.05 18.11 -13.49
N ALA A 168 4.31 17.38 -12.65
CA ALA A 168 2.93 17.69 -12.27
C ALA A 168 2.76 19.07 -11.60
N TYR A 169 3.73 19.53 -10.80
CA TYR A 169 3.71 20.88 -10.22
C TYR A 169 3.73 21.99 -11.27
N GLN A 170 4.41 21.78 -12.41
CA GLN A 170 4.43 22.76 -13.49
C GLN A 170 3.09 22.80 -14.26
N PHE A 171 2.24 21.78 -14.08
CA PHE A 171 0.86 21.75 -14.57
C PHE A 171 -0.15 22.33 -13.57
N GLY A 172 0.31 23.00 -12.51
CA GLY A 172 -0.56 23.63 -11.52
C GLY A 172 -1.18 22.67 -10.50
N ILE A 173 -0.86 21.37 -10.54
CA ILE A 173 -1.35 20.39 -9.57
C ILE A 173 -0.65 20.62 -8.24
N ILE A 174 -1.38 20.79 -7.14
CA ILE A 174 -0.77 20.99 -5.81
C ILE A 174 -0.29 19.66 -5.20
N PRO A 175 0.73 19.66 -4.32
CA PRO A 175 1.25 18.43 -3.70
C PRO A 175 0.20 17.55 -3.01
N THR A 176 -0.83 18.17 -2.43
CA THR A 176 -1.94 17.47 -1.79
C THR A 176 -2.77 16.69 -2.81
N GLU A 177 -3.07 17.28 -3.98
CA GLU A 177 -3.80 16.61 -5.06
C GLU A 177 -3.01 15.46 -5.65
N ILE A 178 -1.69 15.62 -5.82
CA ILE A 178 -0.81 14.53 -6.26
C ILE A 178 -0.88 13.37 -5.26
N GLY A 179 -0.76 13.67 -3.96
CA GLY A 179 -0.87 12.66 -2.91
C GLY A 179 -2.20 11.92 -2.94
N VAL A 180 -3.31 12.66 -3.01
CA VAL A 180 -4.67 12.10 -3.08
C VAL A 180 -4.85 11.25 -4.35
N ALA A 181 -4.44 11.75 -5.52
CA ALA A 181 -4.51 11.05 -6.79
C ALA A 181 -3.69 9.74 -6.79
N SER A 182 -2.49 9.78 -6.20
CA SER A 182 -1.66 8.58 -5.99
C SER A 182 -2.29 7.59 -5.02
N PHE A 183 -3.05 8.04 -4.03
CA PHE A 183 -3.82 7.14 -3.15
C PHE A 183 -5.03 6.52 -3.84
N MET A 184 -5.72 7.25 -4.72
CA MET A 184 -6.88 6.70 -5.46
C MET A 184 -6.49 5.52 -6.38
N SER A 185 -5.22 5.47 -6.79
CA SER A 185 -4.63 4.39 -7.58
C SER A 185 -4.63 3.03 -6.88
N GLN A 186 -4.80 3.00 -5.55
CA GLN A 186 -4.88 1.77 -4.76
C GLN A 186 -6.08 0.90 -5.16
N ALA A 187 -7.15 1.50 -5.70
CA ALA A 187 -8.30 0.75 -6.20
C ALA A 187 -7.92 -0.22 -7.33
N LEU A 188 -6.93 0.07 -8.18
CA LEU A 188 -6.49 -0.87 -9.23
C LEU A 188 -5.42 -1.86 -8.74
N ARG A 189 -4.67 -1.50 -7.68
CA ARG A 189 -3.60 -2.33 -7.11
C ARG A 189 -4.10 -3.69 -6.64
N TYR A 190 -5.33 -3.78 -6.15
CA TYR A 190 -5.88 -5.05 -5.64
C TYR A 190 -6.07 -6.14 -6.72
N ALA A 191 -5.90 -5.82 -8.00
CA ALA A 191 -5.78 -6.80 -9.09
C ALA A 191 -4.34 -7.07 -9.55
N SER A 192 -3.35 -6.37 -8.99
CA SER A 192 -1.96 -6.48 -9.41
C SER A 192 -1.35 -7.81 -9.01
N LEU A 193 -0.59 -8.39 -9.95
CA LEU A 193 0.20 -9.60 -9.74
C LEU A 193 1.37 -9.38 -8.75
N THR A 194 1.72 -8.13 -8.49
CA THR A 194 2.81 -7.76 -7.56
C THR A 194 2.43 -7.91 -6.09
N VAL A 195 1.17 -8.26 -5.79
CA VAL A 195 0.62 -8.30 -4.44
C VAL A 195 0.62 -9.75 -3.92
N ALA A 196 1.60 -10.09 -3.06
CA ALA A 196 1.83 -11.46 -2.61
C ALA A 196 0.64 -12.08 -1.83
N TRP A 197 -0.05 -11.31 -0.99
CA TRP A 197 -1.17 -11.82 -0.19
C TRP A 197 -2.33 -12.30 -1.06
N LEU A 198 -2.45 -11.80 -2.29
CA LEU A 198 -3.50 -12.20 -3.22
C LEU A 198 -3.38 -13.68 -3.59
N PHE A 199 -2.16 -14.22 -3.66
CA PHE A 199 -1.91 -15.64 -3.87
C PHE A 199 -2.36 -16.50 -2.68
N LEU A 200 -2.21 -15.99 -1.45
CA LEU A 200 -2.72 -16.66 -0.27
C LEU A 200 -4.25 -16.65 -0.25
N LEU A 201 -4.88 -15.52 -0.62
CA LEU A 201 -6.34 -15.44 -0.73
C LEU A 201 -6.86 -16.46 -1.75
N MET A 202 -6.28 -16.50 -2.94
CA MET A 202 -6.65 -17.45 -3.99
C MET A 202 -6.52 -18.91 -3.53
N ASN A 203 -5.44 -19.23 -2.81
CA ASN A 203 -5.24 -20.56 -2.25
C ASN A 203 -6.36 -20.94 -1.25
N ARG A 204 -6.83 -19.98 -0.45
CA ARG A 204 -7.93 -20.17 0.50
C ARG A 204 -9.31 -20.23 -0.13
N THR A 205 -9.52 -19.51 -1.23
CA THR A 205 -10.80 -19.46 -1.95
C THR A 205 -10.91 -20.50 -3.07
N GLU A 206 -9.89 -21.35 -3.25
CA GLU A 206 -9.78 -22.35 -4.32
C GLU A 206 -10.06 -21.77 -5.73
N MET A 207 -9.73 -20.48 -5.93
CA MET A 207 -10.06 -19.74 -7.15
C MET A 207 -8.79 -19.39 -7.92
N THR A 208 -8.85 -19.42 -9.26
CA THR A 208 -7.69 -19.05 -10.09
C THR A 208 -7.53 -17.54 -10.19
N PHE A 209 -6.30 -17.07 -10.44
CA PHE A 209 -6.01 -15.64 -10.57
C PHE A 209 -6.78 -14.99 -11.72
N GLY A 210 -6.97 -15.72 -12.82
CA GLY A 210 -7.76 -15.24 -13.95
C GLY A 210 -9.24 -15.06 -13.61
N GLU A 211 -9.82 -15.94 -12.79
CA GLU A 211 -11.21 -15.80 -12.31
C GLU A 211 -11.34 -14.63 -11.35
N TYR A 212 -10.38 -14.48 -10.42
CA TYR A 212 -10.31 -13.33 -9.53
C TYR A 212 -10.24 -12.01 -10.32
N GLN A 213 -9.33 -11.91 -11.28
CA GLN A 213 -9.19 -10.68 -12.06
C GLN A 213 -10.44 -10.38 -12.87
N LYS A 214 -11.06 -11.39 -13.50
CA LYS A 214 -12.32 -11.19 -14.22
C LYS A 214 -13.41 -10.66 -13.31
N GLU A 215 -13.54 -11.19 -12.10
CA GLU A 215 -14.54 -10.69 -11.16
C GLU A 215 -14.18 -9.29 -10.63
N PHE A 216 -12.91 -9.08 -10.32
CA PHE A 216 -12.40 -7.80 -9.84
C PHE A 216 -12.62 -6.68 -10.86
N PHE A 217 -12.22 -6.88 -12.13
CA PHE A 217 -12.32 -5.86 -13.16
C PHE A 217 -13.77 -5.48 -13.50
N LYS A 218 -14.75 -6.38 -13.27
CA LYS A 218 -16.17 -6.02 -13.37
C LYS A 218 -16.56 -4.93 -12.37
N TRP A 219 -16.05 -5.02 -11.14
CA TRP A 219 -16.37 -4.10 -10.05
C TRP A 219 -15.37 -2.95 -9.92
N TRP A 220 -14.19 -3.07 -10.53
CA TRP A 220 -13.10 -2.10 -10.43
C TRP A 220 -13.55 -0.70 -10.84
N ALA A 221 -14.23 -0.58 -11.99
CA ALA A 221 -14.69 0.73 -12.47
C ALA A 221 -15.63 1.40 -11.46
N LEU A 222 -16.48 0.62 -10.78
CA LEU A 222 -17.37 1.13 -9.74
C LEU A 222 -16.59 1.54 -8.48
N MET A 223 -15.63 0.72 -8.03
CA MET A 223 -14.75 1.09 -6.90
C MET A 223 -13.93 2.34 -7.18
N PHE A 224 -13.33 2.43 -8.37
CA PHE A 224 -12.52 3.58 -8.79
C PHE A 224 -13.37 4.85 -8.90
N SER A 225 -14.58 4.73 -9.44
CA SER A 225 -15.54 5.84 -9.50
C SER A 225 -15.99 6.29 -8.11
N LEU A 226 -16.19 5.36 -7.17
CA LEU A 226 -16.50 5.69 -5.77
C LEU A 226 -15.34 6.44 -5.11
N PHE A 227 -14.10 5.99 -5.32
CA PHE A 227 -12.90 6.62 -4.78
C PHE A 227 -12.74 8.06 -5.30
N ILE A 228 -12.84 8.24 -6.61
CA ILE A 228 -12.84 9.57 -7.23
C ILE A 228 -14.02 10.42 -6.73
N GLY A 229 -15.22 9.84 -6.68
CA GLY A 229 -16.42 10.52 -6.20
C GLY A 229 -16.29 11.01 -4.76
N THR A 230 -15.71 10.19 -3.87
CA THR A 230 -15.43 10.61 -2.49
C THR A 230 -14.40 11.72 -2.43
N ALA A 231 -13.31 11.64 -3.21
CA ALA A 231 -12.25 12.65 -3.25
C ALA A 231 -12.75 14.00 -3.78
N ILE A 232 -13.69 13.96 -4.72
CA ILE A 232 -14.39 15.14 -5.24
C ILE A 232 -15.29 15.75 -4.16
N VAL A 233 -16.07 14.92 -3.45
CA VAL A 233 -17.02 15.40 -2.42
C VAL A 233 -16.31 15.99 -1.21
N THR A 234 -15.15 15.46 -0.81
CA THR A 234 -14.31 16.06 0.23
C THR A 234 -13.57 17.31 -0.22
N GLY A 235 -13.58 17.62 -1.53
CA GLY A 235 -12.87 18.78 -2.10
C GLY A 235 -11.36 18.59 -2.16
N GLU A 236 -10.86 17.37 -1.95
CA GLU A 236 -9.43 17.04 -1.99
C GLU A 236 -8.92 16.86 -3.43
N LEU A 237 -9.84 16.68 -4.39
CA LEU A 237 -9.54 16.64 -5.82
C LEU A 237 -10.49 17.61 -6.55
N PRO A 238 -10.04 18.83 -6.88
CA PRO A 238 -10.88 19.80 -7.57
C PRO A 238 -11.13 19.37 -9.02
N ILE A 239 -12.34 19.62 -9.49
CA ILE A 239 -12.78 19.46 -10.88
C ILE A 239 -13.06 20.83 -11.52
N GLY A 240 -12.31 21.86 -11.11
CA GLY A 240 -12.51 23.25 -11.50
C GLY A 240 -11.56 24.19 -10.80
#